data_AF-A0A3M3ZU92-F1
#
_entry.id   AF-A0A3M3ZU92-F1
#
_cell.length_a   1.000
_cell.length_b   1.000
_cell.length_c   1.000
_cell.angle_alpha   90.00
_cell.angle_beta   90.00
_cell.angle_gamma   90.00
#
_symmetry.space_group_name_H-M   'P 1'
#
loop_
_entity.id
_entity.type
_entity.pdbx_description
1 polymer ?
#
loop_
_entity_poly.entity_id
_entity_poly.type
_entity_poly.pdbx_seq_one_letter_code
_entity_poly.pdbx_strand_id
1 'polypeptide(L)'
;MKDEKKLPVARLGNSTLGECKLLSAADHDMTERHTYEQVHGFTFGGEAKFLAFFAQFAQTSVNVDVCRASCLGGIEDNLNADLAHPLDWELSAMLSRDGQIHRYRAELDDFIIESVFPDE
;
A
#
# COMPACT_ATOMS: atom_id res chain seq x y z
N MET A 1 12.80 39.96 27.58
CA MET A 1 13.40 38.72 28.09
C MET A 1 12.41 37.58 27.87
N LYS A 2 12.59 36.86 26.77
CA LYS A 2 12.25 35.44 26.57
C LYS A 2 12.90 35.05 25.25
N ASP A 3 13.94 34.24 25.39
CA ASP A 3 14.94 33.87 24.40
C ASP A 3 14.36 33.03 23.25
N GLU A 4 14.50 33.53 22.02
CA GLU A 4 14.40 32.72 20.81
C GLU A 4 15.67 31.87 20.71
N LYS A 5 15.57 30.59 21.08
CA LYS A 5 16.63 29.61 20.83
C LYS A 5 16.77 29.38 19.33
N LYS A 6 17.68 30.10 18.67
CA LYS A 6 18.23 29.74 17.37
C LYS A 6 18.97 28.40 17.49
N LEU A 7 18.44 27.36 16.86
CA LEU A 7 19.19 26.13 16.62
C LEU A 7 20.25 26.39 15.53
N PRO A 8 21.50 25.93 15.70
CA PRO A 8 22.54 26.14 14.70
C PRO A 8 22.30 25.26 13.47
N VAL A 9 22.17 25.89 12.31
CA VAL A 9 22.22 25.22 11.01
C VAL A 9 23.65 24.69 10.82
N ALA A 10 23.81 23.37 10.86
CA ALA A 10 25.05 22.71 10.46
C ALA A 10 25.25 22.94 8.96
N ARG A 11 26.20 23.81 8.60
CA ARG A 11 26.68 23.94 7.22
C ARG A 11 27.61 22.78 6.91
N LEU A 12 27.08 21.77 6.23
CA LEU A 12 27.86 20.79 5.49
C LEU A 12 27.84 21.17 4.01
N GLY A 13 29.02 21.50 3.48
CA GLY A 13 29.43 21.30 2.10
C GLY A 13 28.58 21.94 1.00
N ASN A 14 29.20 22.86 0.26
CA ASN A 14 28.69 23.34 -1.03
C ASN A 14 28.42 22.15 -1.98
N SER A 15 27.16 21.76 -2.12
CA SER A 15 26.68 20.96 -3.22
C SER A 15 25.38 21.59 -3.68
N THR A 16 25.40 22.17 -4.87
CA THR A 16 24.22 22.57 -5.64
C THR A 16 23.41 21.33 -5.98
N LEU A 17 22.68 20.81 -5.00
CA LEU A 17 21.48 20.03 -5.24
C LEU A 17 20.36 21.06 -5.45
N GLY A 18 19.72 20.98 -6.62
CA GLY A 18 18.69 21.92 -7.04
C GLY A 18 17.69 22.20 -5.92
N GLU A 19 17.22 23.44 -5.86
CA GLU A 19 16.22 23.89 -4.91
C GLU A 19 15.06 22.87 -4.86
N CYS A 20 15.05 21.99 -3.85
CA CYS A 20 13.80 21.42 -3.36
C CYS A 20 13.10 22.58 -2.67
N LYS A 21 12.45 23.43 -3.46
CA LYS A 21 11.34 24.23 -2.97
C LYS A 21 10.33 23.22 -2.43
N LEU A 22 10.36 23.02 -1.12
CA LEU A 22 9.16 22.72 -0.36
C LEU A 22 8.24 23.91 -0.63
N LEU A 23 7.50 23.84 -1.74
CA LEU A 23 6.25 24.56 -1.88
C LEU A 23 5.42 24.04 -0.71
N SER A 24 5.38 24.85 0.35
CA SER A 24 4.30 24.88 1.32
C SER A 24 3.01 24.82 0.52
N ALA A 25 2.47 23.62 0.35
CA ALA A 25 1.10 23.42 -0.08
C ALA A 25 0.27 24.09 1.01
N ALA A 26 -0.10 25.34 0.73
CA ALA A 26 -1.07 26.07 1.50
C ALA A 26 -2.28 25.17 1.68
N ASP A 27 -2.62 24.91 2.94
CA ASP A 27 -3.97 24.79 3.46
C ASP A 27 -4.99 24.28 2.45
N HIS A 28 -4.78 23.06 1.93
CA HIS A 28 -5.92 22.27 1.51
C HIS A 28 -6.55 21.78 2.79
N ASP A 29 -7.60 22.48 3.18
CA ASP A 29 -8.70 22.05 4.02
C ASP A 29 -8.68 20.52 4.21
N MET A 30 -8.10 20.08 5.33
CA MET A 30 -8.09 18.68 5.78
C MET A 30 -9.49 18.31 6.28
N THR A 31 -10.48 18.42 5.40
CA THR A 31 -11.89 18.20 5.73
C THR A 31 -12.57 17.36 4.67
N GLU A 32 -11.87 16.38 4.10
CA GLU A 32 -12.53 15.23 3.53
C GLU A 32 -12.37 14.07 4.51
N ARG A 33 -13.39 13.90 5.34
CA ARG A 33 -13.58 12.71 6.19
C ARG A 33 -13.91 11.54 5.27
N HIS A 34 -12.91 11.05 4.55
CA HIS A 34 -13.08 9.88 3.70
C HIS A 34 -13.23 8.65 4.58
N THR A 35 -14.32 7.93 4.39
CA THR A 35 -14.48 6.57 4.92
C THR A 35 -13.38 5.72 4.28
N TYR A 36 -12.61 5.04 5.11
CA TYR A 36 -11.50 4.20 4.67
C TYR A 36 -11.91 2.74 4.82
N GLU A 37 -11.76 1.93 3.78
CA GLU A 37 -12.05 0.50 3.83
C GLU A 37 -10.79 -0.26 4.24
N GLN A 38 -10.78 -0.85 5.43
CA GLN A 38 -9.68 -1.65 5.94
C GLN A 38 -9.88 -3.13 5.62
N VAL A 39 -8.85 -3.76 5.05
CA VAL A 39 -8.82 -5.19 4.73
C VAL A 39 -8.12 -5.95 5.86
N HIS A 40 -8.90 -6.68 6.66
CA HIS A 40 -8.36 -7.47 7.78
C HIS A 40 -7.78 -8.81 7.37
N GLY A 41 -8.20 -9.32 6.23
CA GLY A 41 -7.76 -10.62 5.71
C GLY A 41 -8.67 -11.17 4.64
N PHE A 42 -8.41 -12.41 4.25
CA PHE A 42 -9.26 -13.15 3.33
C PHE A 42 -10.45 -13.81 4.05
N THR A 43 -11.57 -13.96 3.35
CA THR A 43 -12.56 -14.98 3.70
C THR A 43 -11.98 -16.38 3.47
N PHE A 44 -12.67 -17.42 3.93
CA PHE A 44 -12.23 -18.80 3.66
C PHE A 44 -12.13 -19.10 2.15
N GLY A 45 -13.08 -18.59 1.35
CA GLY A 45 -13.06 -18.73 -0.11
C GLY A 45 -11.92 -17.94 -0.76
N GLY A 46 -11.72 -16.70 -0.32
CA GLY A 46 -10.63 -15.86 -0.80
C GLY A 46 -9.25 -16.43 -0.50
N GLU A 47 -9.04 -16.98 0.71
CA GLU A 47 -7.76 -17.59 1.10
C GLU A 47 -7.49 -18.82 0.23
N ALA A 48 -8.49 -19.67 0.00
CA ALA A 48 -8.33 -20.84 -0.88
C ALA A 48 -7.98 -20.43 -2.32
N LYS A 49 -8.61 -19.37 -2.84
CA LYS A 49 -8.34 -18.80 -4.16
C LYS A 49 -6.93 -18.22 -4.27
N PHE A 50 -6.49 -17.45 -3.27
CA PHE A 50 -5.12 -16.92 -3.20
C PHE A 50 -4.08 -18.05 -3.12
N LEU A 51 -4.30 -19.05 -2.26
CA LEU A 51 -3.39 -20.19 -2.13
C LEU A 51 -3.31 -21.02 -3.41
N ALA A 52 -4.42 -21.19 -4.13
CA ALA A 52 -4.42 -21.86 -5.44
C ALA A 52 -3.60 -21.08 -6.47
N PHE A 53 -3.79 -19.76 -6.57
CA PHE A 53 -2.99 -18.88 -7.42
C PHE A 53 -1.50 -18.94 -7.06
N PHE A 54 -1.18 -18.83 -5.77
CA PHE A 54 0.20 -18.87 -5.28
C PHE A 54 0.86 -20.22 -5.56
N ALA A 55 0.17 -21.32 -5.29
CA ALA A 55 0.67 -22.67 -5.55
C ALA A 55 0.91 -22.94 -7.04
N GLN A 56 0.15 -22.29 -7.92
CA GLN A 56 0.30 -22.38 -9.36
C GLN A 56 1.55 -21.64 -9.85
N PHE A 57 1.75 -20.39 -9.41
CA PHE A 57 2.72 -19.49 -10.04
C PHE A 57 3.98 -19.18 -9.22
N ALA A 58 3.94 -19.22 -7.89
CA ALA A 58 5.05 -18.78 -7.04
C ALA A 58 6.14 -19.84 -6.88
N GLN A 59 7.41 -19.42 -6.87
CA GLN A 59 8.54 -20.32 -6.60
C GLN A 59 8.42 -20.98 -5.22
N THR A 60 8.91 -22.22 -5.09
CA THR A 60 8.82 -23.00 -3.85
C THR A 60 9.54 -22.35 -2.67
N SER A 61 10.54 -21.50 -2.93
CA SER A 61 11.29 -20.77 -1.90
C SER A 61 10.62 -19.48 -1.42
N VAL A 62 9.52 -19.05 -2.05
CA VAL A 62 8.84 -17.81 -1.68
C VAL A 62 7.98 -18.05 -0.44
N ASN A 63 8.11 -17.14 0.52
CA ASN A 63 7.29 -17.18 1.73
C ASN A 63 5.87 -16.68 1.41
N VAL A 64 4.91 -17.61 1.48
CA VAL A 64 3.49 -17.32 1.22
C VAL A 64 2.93 -16.25 2.15
N ASP A 65 3.37 -16.17 3.41
CA ASP A 65 2.85 -15.20 4.37
C ASP A 65 3.24 -13.76 4.01
N VAL A 66 4.45 -13.58 3.46
CA VAL A 66 4.94 -12.27 2.98
C VAL A 66 4.13 -11.83 1.75
N CYS A 67 3.92 -12.74 0.80
CA CYS A 67 3.09 -12.46 -0.37
C CYS A 67 1.62 -12.23 0.00
N ARG A 68 1.11 -12.92 1.02
CA ARG A 68 -0.24 -12.70 1.54
C ARG A 68 -0.38 -11.28 2.09
N ALA A 69 0.54 -10.85 2.96
CA ALA A 69 0.52 -9.50 3.52
C ALA A 69 0.65 -8.43 2.42
N SER A 70 1.54 -8.64 1.45
CA SER A 70 1.66 -7.74 0.29
C SER A 70 0.40 -7.70 -0.57
N CYS A 71 -0.28 -8.84 -0.75
CA CYS A 71 -1.52 -8.91 -1.48
C CYS A 71 -2.63 -8.14 -0.78
N LEU A 72 -2.84 -8.36 0.52
CA LEU A 72 -3.86 -7.66 1.29
C LEU A 72 -3.64 -6.14 1.27
N GLY A 73 -2.41 -5.67 1.49
CA GLY A 73 -2.09 -4.24 1.42
C GLY A 73 -2.32 -3.63 0.04
N GLY A 74 -1.92 -4.33 -1.04
CA GLY A 74 -2.17 -3.82 -2.40
C GLY A 74 -3.65 -3.79 -2.78
N ILE A 75 -4.45 -4.73 -2.27
CA ILE A 75 -5.91 -4.71 -2.46
C ILE A 75 -6.55 -3.58 -1.67
N GLU A 76 -6.11 -3.35 -0.43
CA GLU A 76 -6.57 -2.23 0.40
C GLU A 76 -6.26 -0.88 -0.28
N ASP A 77 -5.06 -0.70 -0.82
CA ASP A 77 -4.68 0.49 -1.58
C ASP A 77 -5.60 0.69 -2.80
N ASN A 78 -5.88 -0.38 -3.55
CA ASN A 78 -6.77 -0.33 -4.71
C ASN A 78 -8.22 -0.02 -4.33
N LEU A 79 -8.70 -0.54 -3.21
CA LEU A 79 -10.06 -0.34 -2.72
C LEU A 79 -10.31 1.13 -2.32
N ASN A 80 -9.28 1.77 -1.78
CA ASN A 80 -9.33 3.15 -1.29
C ASN A 80 -8.84 4.19 -2.32
N ALA A 81 -8.51 3.77 -3.53
CA ALA A 81 -8.09 4.69 -4.57
C ALA A 81 -9.28 5.49 -5.15
N ASP A 82 -9.04 6.77 -5.49
CA ASP A 82 -10.07 7.69 -6.02
C ASP A 82 -10.72 7.24 -7.34
N LEU A 83 -10.09 6.30 -8.04
CA LEU A 83 -10.59 5.69 -9.26
C LEU A 83 -11.04 4.26 -8.93
N ALA A 84 -12.06 3.76 -9.62
CA ALA A 84 -12.47 2.35 -9.49
C ALA A 84 -11.35 1.43 -10.03
N HIS A 85 -10.35 1.15 -9.20
CA HIS A 85 -9.25 0.27 -9.50
C HIS A 85 -9.71 -1.18 -9.39
N PRO A 86 -9.27 -2.06 -10.31
CA PRO A 86 -9.52 -3.48 -10.16
C PRO A 86 -8.85 -3.99 -8.88
N LEU A 87 -9.50 -4.92 -8.18
CA LEU A 87 -8.96 -5.60 -7.01
C LEU A 87 -7.95 -6.66 -7.45
N ASP A 88 -6.84 -6.20 -8.01
CA ASP A 88 -5.79 -7.04 -8.57
C ASP A 88 -4.49 -6.89 -7.78
N TRP A 89 -3.76 -8.00 -7.60
CA TRP A 89 -2.40 -7.99 -7.06
C TRP A 89 -1.43 -8.71 -8.00
N GLU A 90 -0.19 -8.25 -8.04
CA GLU A 90 0.82 -8.75 -8.96
C GLU A 90 1.90 -9.59 -8.25
N LEU A 91 2.03 -10.84 -8.67
CA LEU A 91 3.20 -11.65 -8.38
C LEU A 91 4.28 -11.32 -9.41
N SER A 92 5.36 -10.69 -8.95
CA SER A 92 6.44 -10.28 -9.84
C SER A 92 7.17 -11.46 -10.48
N ALA A 93 7.78 -11.22 -11.65
CA ALA A 93 8.60 -12.18 -12.38
C ALA A 93 9.73 -12.80 -11.53
N MET A 94 10.28 -12.06 -10.56
CA MET A 94 11.34 -12.57 -9.69
C MET A 94 10.86 -13.62 -8.69
N LEU A 95 9.57 -13.61 -8.36
CA LEU A 95 8.94 -14.50 -7.39
C LEU A 95 8.18 -15.66 -8.05
N SER A 96 8.02 -15.63 -9.38
CA SER A 96 7.30 -16.65 -10.14
C SER A 96 8.21 -17.76 -10.66
N ARG A 97 7.64 -18.95 -10.87
CA ARG A 97 8.37 -20.15 -11.32
C ARG A 97 8.87 -20.07 -12.75
N ASP A 98 8.16 -19.32 -13.59
CA ASP A 98 8.41 -19.18 -15.03
C ASP A 98 9.09 -17.85 -15.39
N GLY A 99 9.43 -17.04 -14.39
CA GLY A 99 10.03 -15.72 -14.62
C GLY A 99 9.08 -14.73 -15.28
N GLN A 100 7.76 -14.98 -15.25
CA GLN A 100 6.74 -14.08 -15.79
C GLN A 100 5.95 -13.41 -14.68
N ILE A 101 5.39 -12.25 -14.99
CA ILE A 101 4.44 -11.57 -14.11
C ILE A 101 3.10 -12.32 -14.15
N HIS A 102 2.52 -12.60 -12.98
CA HIS A 102 1.18 -13.18 -12.86
C HIS A 102 0.28 -12.28 -12.04
N ARG A 103 -0.98 -12.13 -12.46
CA ARG A 103 -1.95 -11.27 -11.79
C ARG A 103 -3.00 -12.09 -11.09
N TYR A 104 -3.09 -11.90 -9.77
CA TYR A 104 -4.19 -12.36 -8.95
C TYR A 104 -5.34 -11.38 -9.11
N ARG A 105 -6.54 -11.88 -9.40
CA ARG A 105 -7.76 -11.06 -9.48
C ARG A 105 -8.75 -11.49 -8.40
N ALA A 106 -9.15 -10.54 -7.59
CA ALA A 106 -10.04 -10.77 -6.47
C ALA A 106 -11.40 -10.10 -6.69
N GLU A 107 -12.37 -10.52 -5.90
CA GLU A 107 -13.68 -9.90 -5.75
C GLU A 107 -13.83 -9.41 -4.32
N LEU A 108 -14.75 -8.48 -4.04
CA LEU A 108 -14.96 -7.98 -2.68
C LEU A 108 -15.29 -9.10 -1.69
N ASP A 109 -16.05 -10.11 -2.13
CA ASP A 109 -16.44 -11.29 -1.34
C ASP A 109 -15.24 -12.19 -0.93
N ASP A 110 -14.06 -11.97 -1.53
CA ASP A 110 -12.84 -12.68 -1.14
C ASP A 110 -12.25 -12.14 0.18
N PHE A 111 -12.73 -11.00 0.72
CA PHE A 111 -12.09 -10.30 1.83
C PHE A 111 -13.02 -10.07 3.04
N ILE A 112 -12.39 -9.94 4.21
CA ILE A 112 -13.01 -9.43 5.43
C ILE A 112 -12.66 -7.94 5.49
N ILE A 113 -13.67 -7.09 5.27
CA ILE A 113 -13.51 -5.64 5.13
C ILE A 113 -14.29 -4.93 6.24
N GLU A 114 -13.70 -3.87 6.80
CA GLU A 114 -14.34 -2.97 7.74
C GLU A 114 -14.23 -1.51 7.27
N SER A 115 -15.35 -0.80 7.23
CA SER A 115 -15.37 0.64 6.98
C SER A 115 -14.95 1.40 8.24
N VAL A 116 -13.83 2.12 8.17
CA VAL A 116 -13.27 2.96 9.22
C VAL A 116 -13.71 4.40 9.01
N PHE A 117 -14.39 4.96 10.00
CA PHE A 117 -14.85 6.35 10.00
C PHE A 117 -13.94 7.20 10.89
N PRO A 118 -13.42 8.34 10.41
CA PRO A 118 -12.45 9.16 11.16
C PRO A 118 -13.03 9.88 12.40
N ASP A 119 -14.32 9.70 12.71
CA ASP A 119 -15.02 10.37 13.82
C ASP A 119 -15.42 9.44 14.98
N GLU A 120 -14.98 8.17 14.98
CA GLU A 120 -15.16 7.24 16.10
C GLU A 120 -13.88 7.02 16.92
#